data_AF-A0A2H3JTB1-F1
#
_entry.id   AF-A0A2H3JTB1-F1
#
_cell.length_a   1.000
_cell.length_b   1.000
_cell.length_c   1.000
_cell.angle_alpha   90.00
_cell.angle_beta   90.00
_cell.angle_gamma   90.00
#
_symmetry.space_group_name_H-M   'P 1'
#
loop_
_entity.id
_entity.type
_entity.pdbx_description
1 polymer ?
#
loop_
_entity_poly.entity_id
_entity_poly.type
_entity_poly.pdbx_seq_one_letter_code
_entity_poly.pdbx_strand_id
1 'polypeptide(L)'
;MHKSFRHETECLCLCCVTAYNLTTALHRWRKERTQERFGAAVLDDLRSDLVLPDAVLLRLVQCAKEGKIVSVADIKKETGWKEASLYGSDVLKLILVYFPPEVALESTQISLRALSLG
;
A
#
# COMPACT_ATOMS: atom_id res chain seq x y z
N MET A 1 12.76 -31.60 -12.86
CA MET A 1 13.21 -30.55 -11.92
C MET A 1 14.16 -29.61 -12.65
N HIS A 2 13.68 -28.48 -13.16
CA HIS A 2 14.56 -27.41 -13.67
C HIS A 2 14.25 -26.14 -12.89
N LYS A 3 15.11 -25.83 -11.92
CA LYS A 3 15.18 -24.52 -11.25
C LYS A 3 15.59 -23.50 -12.30
N SER A 4 14.68 -22.60 -12.67
CA SER A 4 15.07 -21.34 -13.31
C SER A 4 15.30 -20.33 -12.19
N PHE A 5 16.53 -20.32 -11.70
CA PHE A 5 17.07 -19.28 -10.83
C PHE A 5 17.43 -18.13 -11.78
N ARG A 6 16.57 -17.12 -11.88
CA ARG A 6 16.92 -15.89 -12.61
C ARG A 6 17.60 -14.92 -11.65
N HIS A 7 18.80 -14.53 -12.04
CA HIS A 7 19.68 -13.59 -11.39
C HIS A 7 18.98 -12.27 -11.01
N GLU A 8 19.18 -11.89 -9.76
CA GLU A 8 19.06 -10.56 -9.18
C GLU A 8 20.01 -9.57 -9.87
N THR A 9 19.46 -8.57 -10.57
CA THR A 9 19.69 -7.13 -10.34
C THR A 9 18.83 -6.31 -11.32
N GLU A 10 17.99 -5.45 -10.74
CA GLU A 10 17.41 -4.21 -11.31
C GLU A 10 16.27 -4.31 -12.34
N CYS A 11 15.10 -4.80 -11.91
CA CYS A 11 13.83 -4.26 -12.40
C CYS A 11 13.61 -2.86 -11.80
N LEU A 12 14.28 -1.83 -12.32
CA LEU A 12 14.07 -0.41 -11.97
C LEU A 12 12.81 0.17 -12.64
N CYS A 13 11.72 -0.61 -12.67
CA CYS A 13 10.45 -0.07 -13.14
C CYS A 13 9.91 0.94 -12.11
N LEU A 14 9.27 2.03 -12.55
CA LEU A 14 8.71 3.04 -11.64
C LEU A 14 7.80 2.41 -10.57
N CYS A 15 6.97 1.43 -10.97
CA CYS A 15 6.13 0.65 -10.06
C CYS A 15 6.94 -0.15 -9.01
N CYS A 16 8.11 -0.66 -9.38
CA CYS A 16 9.01 -1.43 -8.53
C CYS A 16 9.67 -0.52 -7.47
N VAL A 17 10.13 0.67 -7.88
CA VAL A 17 10.71 1.68 -6.98
C VAL A 17 9.66 2.21 -6.00
N THR A 18 8.46 2.52 -6.49
CA THR A 18 7.35 2.98 -5.65
C THR A 18 6.93 1.93 -4.63
N ALA A 19 6.86 0.65 -5.02
CA ALA A 19 6.55 -0.45 -4.11
C ALA A 19 7.63 -0.64 -3.03
N TYR A 20 8.90 -0.50 -3.38
CA TYR A 20 10.01 -0.51 -2.43
C TYR A 20 9.90 0.64 -1.42
N ASN A 21 9.62 1.86 -1.89
CA ASN A 21 9.46 3.03 -1.02
C ASN A 21 8.26 2.88 -0.08
N LEU A 22 7.12 2.37 -0.56
CA LEU A 22 5.98 2.04 0.30
C LEU A 22 6.35 1.00 1.37
N THR A 23 7.08 -0.05 0.98
CA THR A 23 7.55 -1.10 1.90
C THR A 23 8.39 -0.48 3.02
N THR A 24 9.39 0.32 2.67
CA THR A 24 10.26 1.03 3.63
C THR A 24 9.46 1.97 4.54
N ALA A 25 8.50 2.71 3.99
CA ALA A 25 7.65 3.60 4.76
C ALA A 25 6.76 2.83 5.77
N LEU A 26 6.19 1.70 5.37
CA LEU A 26 5.40 0.84 6.24
C LEU A 26 6.25 0.18 7.34
N HIS A 27 7.50 -0.21 7.05
CA HIS A 27 8.44 -0.69 8.07
C HIS A 27 8.78 0.39 9.10
N ARG A 28 9.06 1.62 8.65
CA ARG A 28 9.34 2.75 9.56
C ARG A 28 8.12 3.05 10.44
N TRP A 29 6.95 3.20 9.81
CA TRP A 29 5.69 3.45 10.51
C TRP A 29 5.39 2.34 11.54
N ARG A 30 5.60 1.07 11.17
CA ARG A 30 5.43 -0.06 12.06
C ARG A 30 6.34 0.04 13.29
N LYS A 31 7.61 0.39 13.10
CA LYS A 31 8.59 0.55 14.19
C LYS A 31 8.16 1.67 15.14
N GLU A 32 7.77 2.82 14.60
CA GLU A 32 7.29 3.97 15.38
C GLU A 32 6.06 3.61 16.21
N ARG A 33 5.03 2.99 15.60
CA ARG A 33 3.81 2.59 16.33
C ARG A 33 4.05 1.49 17.36
N THR A 34 4.98 0.58 17.09
CA THR A 34 5.35 -0.46 18.07
C THR A 34 6.03 0.16 19.28
N GLN A 35 6.96 1.09 19.04
CA GLN A 35 7.64 1.84 20.11
C GLN A 35 6.67 2.67 20.94
N GLU A 36 5.73 3.36 20.31
CA GLU A 36 4.71 4.15 21.01
C GLU A 36 3.79 3.28 21.86
N ARG A 37 3.36 2.12 21.34
CA ARG A 37 2.37 1.26 22.01
C ARG A 37 2.98 0.41 23.13
N PHE A 38 4.21 -0.06 22.96
CA PHE A 38 4.81 -1.05 23.85
C PHE A 38 6.11 -0.57 24.52
N GLY A 39 6.59 0.63 24.17
CA GLY A 39 7.86 1.17 24.65
C GLY A 39 9.07 0.70 23.83
N ALA A 40 10.20 1.41 23.99
CA ALA A 40 11.41 1.14 23.21
C ALA A 40 12.04 -0.23 23.51
N ALA A 41 11.93 -0.71 24.75
CA ALA A 41 12.47 -2.01 25.17
C ALA A 41 11.87 -3.18 24.39
N VAL A 42 10.65 -3.01 23.87
CA VAL A 42 9.92 -4.04 23.15
C VAL A 42 10.40 -4.24 21.70
N LEU A 43 11.15 -3.28 21.14
CA LEU A 43 11.69 -3.41 19.78
C LEU A 43 12.82 -4.46 19.66
N ASP A 44 13.54 -4.74 20.75
CA ASP A 44 14.62 -5.74 20.77
C ASP A 44 14.11 -7.15 21.07
N ASP A 45 13.06 -7.28 21.89
CA ASP A 45 12.55 -8.57 22.38
C ASP A 45 11.30 -9.08 21.64
N LEU A 46 10.44 -8.20 21.12
CA LEU A 46 9.23 -8.62 20.40
C LEU A 46 9.38 -8.41 18.90
N ARG A 47 8.88 -9.42 18.18
CA ARG A 47 8.66 -9.34 16.73
C ARG A 47 7.89 -8.05 16.44
N SER A 48 8.50 -7.16 15.66
CA SER A 48 7.90 -5.93 15.13
C SER A 48 6.56 -6.16 14.40
N ASP A 49 6.19 -7.41 14.16
CA ASP A 49 4.94 -7.92 13.60
C ASP A 49 3.69 -7.66 14.46
N LEU A 50 3.83 -7.25 15.72
CA LEU A 50 2.69 -7.06 16.64
C LEU A 50 1.67 -6.03 16.14
N VAL A 51 2.14 -4.89 15.61
CA VAL A 51 1.25 -3.84 15.08
C VAL A 51 0.84 -4.14 13.65
N LEU A 52 1.80 -4.52 12.81
CA LEU A 52 1.59 -4.82 11.40
C LEU A 52 2.38 -6.08 11.03
N PRO A 53 1.72 -7.25 10.93
CA PRO A 53 2.38 -8.49 10.56
C PRO A 53 3.00 -8.41 9.16
N ASP A 54 4.15 -9.05 8.95
CA ASP A 54 4.83 -9.06 7.65
C ASP A 54 3.92 -9.55 6.50
N ALA A 55 3.11 -10.58 6.74
CA ALA A 55 2.16 -11.08 5.75
C ALA A 55 1.14 -10.02 5.34
N VAL A 56 0.68 -9.20 6.29
CA VAL A 56 -0.24 -8.07 6.02
C VAL A 56 0.49 -6.99 5.24
N LEU A 57 1.72 -6.62 5.63
CA LEU A 57 2.51 -5.62 4.90
C LEU A 57 2.70 -6.02 3.44
N LEU A 58 3.17 -7.25 3.18
CA LEU A 58 3.40 -7.74 1.82
C LEU A 58 2.10 -7.72 0.99
N ARG A 59 0.98 -8.10 1.61
CA ARG A 59 -0.33 -8.04 0.95
C ARG A 59 -0.76 -6.61 0.64
N LEU A 60 -0.55 -5.66 1.54
CA LEU A 60 -0.83 -4.24 1.31
C LEU A 60 -0.06 -3.70 0.10
N VAL A 61 1.25 -3.97 0.04
CA VAL A 61 2.10 -3.52 -1.08
C VAL A 61 1.62 -4.13 -2.40
N GLN A 62 1.30 -5.42 -2.42
CA GLN A 62 0.80 -6.08 -3.62
C GLN A 62 -0.55 -5.51 -4.07
N CYS A 63 -1.50 -5.32 -3.15
CA CYS A 63 -2.82 -4.75 -3.46
C CYS A 63 -2.74 -3.27 -3.87
N ALA A 64 -1.81 -2.50 -3.30
CA ALA A 64 -1.57 -1.10 -3.68
C ALA A 64 -1.07 -1.00 -5.13
N LYS A 65 -0.12 -1.87 -5.54
CA LYS A 65 0.34 -1.95 -6.93
C LYS A 65 -0.78 -2.27 -7.91
N GLU A 66 -1.76 -3.05 -7.48
CA GLU A 66 -2.93 -3.45 -8.27
C GLU A 66 -4.07 -2.42 -8.20
N GLY A 67 -3.91 -1.30 -7.48
CA GLY A 67 -4.94 -0.27 -7.33
C GLY A 67 -6.17 -0.72 -6.52
N LYS A 68 -6.07 -1.81 -5.76
CA LYS A 68 -7.22 -2.41 -5.03
C LYS A 68 -7.56 -1.70 -3.73
N ILE A 69 -6.66 -0.87 -3.21
CA ILE A 69 -6.82 -0.20 -1.92
C ILE A 69 -7.09 1.28 -2.17
N VAL A 70 -8.34 1.68 -2.04
CA VAL A 70 -8.76 3.10 -2.07
C VAL A 70 -9.38 3.55 -0.75
N SER A 71 -9.67 2.61 0.14
CA SER A 71 -10.31 2.84 1.43
C SER A 71 -9.80 1.90 2.53
N VAL A 72 -10.10 2.24 3.79
CA VAL A 72 -9.84 1.36 4.94
C VAL A 72 -10.67 0.07 4.87
N ALA A 73 -11.84 0.12 4.23
CA ALA A 73 -12.65 -1.07 4.01
C ALA A 73 -11.94 -2.06 3.07
N ASP A 74 -11.26 -1.57 2.03
CA ASP A 74 -10.46 -2.41 1.13
C ASP A 74 -9.28 -3.04 1.86
N ILE A 75 -8.61 -2.28 2.75
CA ILE A 75 -7.55 -2.83 3.62
C ILE A 75 -8.08 -4.02 4.42
N LYS A 76 -9.23 -3.85 5.09
CA LYS A 76 -9.86 -4.92 5.88
C LYS A 76 -10.21 -6.13 5.02
N LYS A 77 -10.80 -5.89 3.86
CA LYS A 77 -11.23 -6.92 2.91
C LYS A 77 -10.05 -7.72 2.36
N GLU A 78 -8.99 -7.06 1.93
CA GLU A 78 -7.87 -7.69 1.21
C GLU A 78 -6.85 -8.37 2.14
N THR A 79 -6.80 -7.96 3.41
CA THR A 79 -5.76 -8.43 4.35
C THR A 79 -6.31 -9.18 5.56
N GLY A 80 -7.59 -8.99 5.91
CA GLY A 80 -8.14 -9.48 7.18
C GLY A 80 -7.48 -8.88 8.42
N TRP A 81 -6.71 -7.80 8.29
CA TRP A 81 -5.94 -7.22 9.37
C TRP A 81 -6.86 -6.61 10.45
N LYS A 82 -6.86 -7.24 11.63
CA LYS A 82 -7.74 -6.88 12.76
C LYS A 82 -7.55 -5.44 13.24
N GLU A 83 -6.31 -4.96 13.24
CA GLU A 83 -5.99 -3.60 13.69
C GLU A 83 -6.25 -2.53 12.62
N ALA A 84 -6.77 -2.90 11.43
CA ALA A 84 -7.13 -1.93 10.40
C ALA A 84 -8.20 -0.93 10.85
N SER A 85 -9.04 -1.27 11.84
CA SER A 85 -9.96 -0.30 12.46
C SER A 85 -9.23 0.82 13.21
N LEU A 86 -8.08 0.52 13.79
CA LEU A 86 -7.30 1.45 14.61
C LEU A 86 -6.27 2.21 13.76
N TYR A 87 -5.58 1.51 12.88
CA TYR A 87 -4.44 2.06 12.12
C TYR A 87 -4.68 2.20 10.62
N GLY A 88 -5.80 1.68 10.10
CA GLY A 88 -6.04 1.61 8.67
C GLY A 88 -6.01 2.98 7.99
N SER A 89 -6.47 4.04 8.66
CA SER A 89 -6.44 5.41 8.12
C SER A 89 -5.01 5.93 7.91
N ASP A 90 -4.09 5.65 8.83
CA ASP A 90 -2.70 6.07 8.71
C ASP A 90 -1.99 5.29 7.60
N VAL A 91 -2.21 3.98 7.57
CA VAL A 91 -1.68 3.10 6.51
C VAL A 91 -2.24 3.48 5.14
N LEU A 92 -3.53 3.81 5.05
CA LEU A 92 -4.14 4.27 3.81
C LEU A 92 -3.48 5.55 3.30
N LYS A 93 -3.21 6.53 4.17
CA LYS A 93 -2.50 7.75 3.77
C LYS A 93 -1.12 7.43 3.18
N LEU A 94 -0.37 6.52 3.80
CA LEU A 94 0.92 6.08 3.26
C LEU A 94 0.75 5.42 1.88
N ILE A 95 -0.23 4.52 1.72
CA ILE A 95 -0.51 3.88 0.44
C ILE A 95 -0.82 4.91 -0.64
N LEU A 96 -1.69 5.87 -0.37
CA LEU A 96 -2.14 6.89 -1.33
C LEU A 96 -1.03 7.88 -1.75
N VAL A 97 0.00 8.07 -0.92
CA VAL A 97 1.19 8.86 -1.28
C VAL A 97 1.99 8.18 -2.41
N TYR A 98 2.06 6.86 -2.40
CA TYR A 98 2.85 6.08 -3.35
C TYR A 98 2.00 5.57 -4.53
N PHE A 99 0.78 5.14 -4.28
CA PHE A 99 -0.18 4.60 -5.25
C PHE A 99 -1.50 5.38 -5.16
N PRO A 100 -1.55 6.61 -5.68
CA PRO A 100 -2.79 7.36 -5.74
C PRO A 100 -3.79 6.64 -6.66
N PRO A 101 -5.10 6.66 -6.33
CA PRO A 101 -6.12 6.12 -7.21
C PRO A 101 -6.08 6.88 -8.54
N GLU A 102 -6.19 6.14 -9.64
CA GLU A 102 -6.35 6.73 -10.95
C GLU A 102 -7.71 7.46 -10.96
N VAL A 103 -7.66 8.79 -10.83
CA VAL A 103 -8.85 9.62 -10.87
C VAL A 103 -9.43 9.47 -12.27
N ALA A 104 -10.58 8.82 -12.40
CA ALA A 104 -11.24 8.63 -13.67
C ALA A 104 -11.54 10.00 -14.31
N LEU A 105 -10.68 10.44 -15.24
CA LEU A 105 -10.94 11.58 -16.12
C LEU A 105 -11.90 11.19 -17.26
N GLU A 106 -12.88 10.33 -17.00
CA GLU A 106 -13.91 9.95 -17.97
C GLU A 106 -15.27 10.48 -17.51
N SER A 107 -15.52 11.78 -17.70
CA SER A 107 -16.90 12.31 -17.81
C SER A 107 -17.02 13.74 -18.34
N THR A 108 -15.95 14.51 -18.50
CA THR A 108 -16.08 15.91 -18.99
C THR A 108 -15.96 16.08 -20.50
N GLN A 109 -16.08 15.00 -21.30
CA GLN A 109 -16.25 15.08 -22.75
C GLN A 109 -17.70 14.84 -23.19
N ILE A 110 -18.68 15.28 -22.40
CA ILE A 110 -20.07 15.39 -22.85
C ILE A 110 -20.36 16.87 -23.10
N SER A 111 -20.74 17.18 -24.34
CA SER A 111 -21.27 18.46 -24.83
C SER A 111 -20.27 19.47 -25.44
N LEU A 112 -19.82 19.20 -26.68
CA LEU A 112 -19.40 20.26 -27.61
C LEU A 112 -19.66 19.93 -29.10
N ARG A 113 -20.55 18.97 -29.41
CA ARG A 113 -20.90 18.60 -30.80
C ARG A 113 -22.36 18.82 -31.19
N ALA A 114 -23.17 19.49 -30.37
CA ALA A 114 -24.62 19.64 -30.62
C ALA A 114 -25.06 21.01 -31.18
N LEU A 115 -24.15 21.90 -31.62
CA LEU A 115 -24.53 23.26 -32.08
C LEU A 115 -23.99 23.63 -33.48
N SER A 116 -24.00 22.71 -34.47
CA SER A 116 -23.63 23.08 -35.84
C SER A 116 -24.50 22.49 -36.96
N LEU A 117 -25.76 22.15 -36.68
CA LEU A 117 -26.77 21.96 -37.74
C LEU A 117 -28.04 22.71 -37.35
N GLY A 118 -28.01 24.02 -37.58
CA GLY A 118 -29.16 24.93 -37.56
C GLY A 118 -28.93 25.98 -38.65
#